data_AF-A0A1L3ZQT8-F1
#
_entry.id   AF-A0A1L3ZQT8-F1
#
_cell.length_a   1.000
_cell.length_b   1.000
_cell.length_c   1.000
_cell.angle_alpha   90.00
_cell.angle_beta   90.00
_cell.angle_gamma   90.00
#
_symmetry.space_group_name_H-M   'P 1'
#
loop_
_entity.id
_entity.type
_entity.pdbx_description
1 polymer ?
#
loop_
_entity_poly.entity_id
_entity_poly.type
_entity_poly.pdbx_seq_one_letter_code
_entity_poly.pdbx_strand_id
1 'polypeptide(L)'
;MSKAAGTPARDTRDEKHSDNLPAPYEVGYGKPPAEHRFRKGQSGNAGGRPKGAKNRVPRGQGLDFGTQPANQMLLEEAYRTVSIREGDKVIELPVIKAVFRSMGVSAMKGNRLAQTTMAELVRGIEEEDRQLRSSYFDTACEYKTGWEQAIEQARRHGLPEPTPVPHPDDVILDIRRAEVRYEGPITLEEKKRWDRMLEFRDEQQEEVSYFANGYRDAKKAKADPDLLEALEGHWKRSVALYDRINDPLPDRYRKRLENRFYHGIIDAEDEK
;
A
#
# COMPACT_ATOMS: atom_id res chain seq x y z
N MET A 1 59.08 -24.68 -109.09
CA MET A 1 58.86 -24.98 -107.66
C MET A 1 59.42 -23.81 -106.85
N SER A 2 58.63 -23.33 -105.88
CA SER A 2 58.93 -22.32 -104.83
C SER A 2 59.33 -20.89 -105.24
N LYS A 3 58.29 -20.05 -105.37
CA LYS A 3 58.24 -18.60 -105.06
C LYS A 3 58.21 -18.43 -103.52
N ALA A 4 58.50 -17.33 -102.84
CA ALA A 4 58.77 -15.93 -103.18
C ALA A 4 59.42 -15.27 -101.94
N ALA A 5 60.24 -14.24 -102.16
CA ALA A 5 60.58 -13.23 -101.17
C ALA A 5 60.27 -11.86 -101.79
N GLY A 6 59.72 -10.94 -100.99
CA GLY A 6 59.50 -9.56 -101.40
C GLY A 6 58.40 -8.88 -100.60
N THR A 7 58.78 -8.16 -99.56
CA THR A 7 57.97 -7.13 -98.88
C THR A 7 57.50 -6.08 -99.90
N PRO A 8 56.31 -5.48 -99.72
CA PRO A 8 56.33 -4.06 -99.35
C PRO A 8 55.19 -3.59 -98.43
N ALA A 9 55.54 -2.50 -97.72
CA ALA A 9 54.79 -1.29 -97.39
C ALA A 9 53.33 -1.33 -96.86
N ARG A 10 53.17 -0.52 -95.80
CA ARG A 10 51.97 -0.24 -95.00
C ARG A 10 50.79 0.28 -95.82
N ASP A 11 49.62 -0.29 -95.53
CA ASP A 11 48.30 0.25 -95.88
C ASP A 11 47.56 0.63 -94.59
N THR A 12 47.04 1.84 -94.57
CA THR A 12 46.30 2.51 -93.50
C THR A 12 44.87 1.99 -93.43
N ARG A 13 44.41 1.55 -92.25
CA ARG A 13 42.98 1.47 -91.95
C ARG A 13 42.68 1.93 -90.53
N ASP A 14 41.76 2.88 -90.47
CA ASP A 14 41.08 3.41 -89.29
C ASP A 14 40.53 2.31 -88.38
N GLU A 15 40.90 2.33 -87.10
CA GLU A 15 40.15 1.65 -86.04
C GLU A 15 39.70 2.68 -84.99
N LYS A 16 38.38 2.86 -84.93
CA LYS A 16 37.67 3.66 -83.93
C LYS A 16 37.79 2.99 -82.56
N HIS A 17 38.44 3.65 -81.61
CA HIS A 17 38.40 3.24 -80.20
C HIS A 17 37.17 3.85 -79.52
N SER A 18 36.28 2.99 -79.02
CA SER A 18 35.15 3.37 -78.18
C SER A 18 35.60 3.52 -76.73
N ASP A 19 35.75 4.76 -76.28
CA ASP A 19 35.91 5.10 -74.86
C ASP A 19 34.60 4.84 -74.10
N ASN A 20 34.57 3.80 -73.28
CA ASN A 20 33.53 3.66 -72.26
C ASN A 20 34.03 2.84 -71.06
N LEU A 21 34.78 3.49 -70.17
CA LEU A 21 35.05 3.00 -68.81
C LEU A 21 34.67 4.12 -67.81
N PRO A 22 33.84 3.86 -66.79
CA PRO A 22 33.35 4.89 -65.87
C PRO A 22 34.44 5.31 -64.86
N ALA A 23 34.53 6.62 -64.60
CA ALA A 23 35.48 7.22 -63.66
C ALA A 23 35.27 6.74 -62.20
N PRO A 24 36.34 6.68 -61.37
CA PRO A 24 36.26 6.21 -59.98
C PRO A 24 35.44 7.17 -59.11
N TYR A 25 34.46 6.62 -58.38
CA TYR A 25 33.52 7.38 -57.53
C TYR A 25 34.10 7.67 -56.14
N GLU A 26 34.28 8.95 -55.80
CA GLU A 26 34.78 9.39 -54.49
C GLU A 26 33.68 9.34 -53.41
N VAL A 27 33.90 8.55 -52.36
CA VAL A 27 32.94 8.31 -51.25
C VAL A 27 33.10 9.40 -50.18
N GLY A 28 32.00 9.94 -49.64
CA GLY A 28 32.01 11.03 -48.64
C GLY A 28 30.69 11.15 -47.86
N TYR A 29 30.54 12.18 -47.01
CA TYR A 29 29.33 12.39 -46.21
C TYR A 29 28.09 12.53 -47.11
N GLY A 30 27.06 11.72 -46.86
CA GLY A 30 25.85 11.64 -47.70
C GLY A 30 26.04 10.95 -49.06
N LYS A 31 27.23 10.39 -49.34
CA LYS A 31 27.59 9.69 -50.58
C LYS A 31 28.05 8.26 -50.29
N PRO A 32 27.14 7.32 -49.98
CA PRO A 32 27.51 5.93 -49.68
C PRO A 32 28.18 5.26 -50.88
N PRO A 33 29.10 4.29 -50.69
CA PRO A 33 29.77 3.58 -51.78
C PRO A 33 28.78 3.00 -52.79
N ALA A 34 29.07 3.10 -54.09
CA ALA A 34 28.16 2.65 -55.14
C ALA A 34 27.88 1.14 -55.07
N GLU A 35 28.86 0.35 -54.64
CA GLU A 35 28.78 -1.12 -54.48
C GLU A 35 27.74 -1.56 -53.43
N HIS A 36 27.41 -0.69 -52.47
CA HIS A 36 26.49 -0.99 -51.37
C HIS A 36 25.13 -0.29 -51.49
N ARG A 37 24.89 0.44 -52.59
CA ARG A 37 23.59 1.07 -52.82
C ARG A 37 22.57 0.04 -53.27
N PHE A 38 21.38 0.09 -52.69
CA PHE A 38 20.25 -0.66 -53.23
C PHE A 38 19.95 -0.17 -54.65
N ARG A 39 19.72 -1.12 -55.56
CA ARG A 39 19.36 -0.79 -56.95
C ARG A 39 18.01 -0.09 -56.95
N LYS A 40 17.89 0.99 -57.72
CA LYS A 40 16.62 1.73 -57.85
C LYS A 40 15.53 0.76 -58.37
N GLY A 41 14.46 0.60 -57.61
CA GLY A 41 13.37 -0.33 -57.91
C GLY A 41 13.52 -1.74 -57.28
N GLN A 42 14.61 -2.02 -56.59
CA GLN A 42 14.83 -3.29 -55.89
C GLN A 42 14.95 -3.04 -54.38
N SER A 43 13.98 -3.57 -53.62
CA SER A 43 14.03 -3.56 -52.16
C SER A 43 15.23 -4.38 -51.68
N GLY A 44 16.00 -3.84 -50.73
CA GLY A 44 17.07 -4.58 -50.03
C GLY A 44 16.57 -5.77 -49.22
N ASN A 45 15.27 -5.83 -48.96
CA ASN A 45 14.60 -6.99 -48.39
C ASN A 45 13.55 -7.51 -49.38
N ALA A 46 13.97 -8.40 -50.29
CA ALA A 46 13.11 -8.99 -51.31
C ALA A 46 11.97 -9.85 -50.73
N GLY A 47 12.18 -10.43 -49.55
CA GLY A 47 11.13 -11.18 -48.82
C GLY A 47 10.13 -10.28 -48.09
N GLY A 48 10.38 -8.97 -48.05
CA GLY A 48 9.61 -8.03 -47.26
C GLY A 48 9.57 -8.41 -45.77
N ARG A 49 8.70 -7.73 -45.02
CA ARG A 49 8.30 -8.21 -43.70
C ARG A 49 7.33 -9.39 -43.90
N PRO A 50 7.47 -10.52 -43.18
CA PRO A 50 6.54 -11.63 -43.29
C PRO A 50 5.09 -11.17 -43.13
N LYS A 51 4.23 -11.51 -44.10
CA LYS A 51 2.79 -11.22 -44.02
C LYS A 51 2.21 -12.00 -42.85
N GLY A 52 1.68 -11.28 -41.85
CA GLY A 52 1.09 -11.86 -40.66
C GLY A 52 2.01 -11.93 -39.43
N ALA A 53 3.11 -11.15 -39.38
CA ALA A 53 3.84 -10.92 -38.13
C ALA A 53 2.86 -10.40 -37.06
N LYS A 54 2.41 -11.31 -36.19
CA LYS A 54 1.50 -11.01 -35.09
C LYS A 54 2.31 -10.26 -34.04
N ASN A 55 2.36 -8.93 -34.14
CA ASN A 55 2.51 -8.08 -32.96
C ASN A 55 1.22 -8.17 -32.12
N ARG A 56 0.73 -9.38 -31.85
CA ARG A 56 -0.35 -9.65 -30.90
C ARG A 56 0.33 -10.24 -29.70
N VAL A 57 0.43 -9.43 -28.65
CA VAL A 57 0.67 -9.95 -27.31
C VAL A 57 -0.43 -11.00 -27.05
N PRO A 58 -0.07 -12.25 -26.71
CA PRO A 58 -1.05 -13.30 -26.39
C PRO A 58 -2.04 -12.81 -25.33
N ARG A 59 -3.32 -13.25 -25.42
CA ARG A 59 -4.29 -13.01 -24.34
C ARG A 59 -3.71 -13.57 -23.03
N GLY A 60 -3.73 -12.79 -21.96
CA GLY A 60 -3.10 -13.16 -20.68
C GLY A 60 -1.62 -12.77 -20.54
N GLN A 61 -1.00 -12.10 -21.52
CA GLN A 61 0.36 -11.53 -21.41
C GLN A 61 0.39 -10.00 -21.25
N GLY A 62 -0.67 -9.41 -20.67
CA GLY A 62 -0.56 -8.08 -20.06
C GLY A 62 -1.02 -6.87 -20.90
N LEU A 63 -1.96 -7.04 -21.82
CA LEU A 63 -2.71 -5.92 -22.43
C LEU A 63 -4.21 -6.01 -22.16
N ASP A 64 -4.61 -6.85 -21.21
CA ASP A 64 -5.97 -6.91 -20.71
C ASP A 64 -6.23 -5.65 -19.84
N PHE A 65 -7.46 -5.14 -19.84
CA PHE A 65 -7.81 -3.95 -19.06
C PHE A 65 -7.43 -4.16 -17.58
N GLY A 66 -6.62 -3.26 -17.02
CA GLY A 66 -6.13 -3.36 -15.64
C GLY A 66 -4.87 -4.21 -15.45
N THR A 67 -4.41 -4.96 -16.46
CA THR A 67 -3.09 -5.62 -16.39
C THR A 67 -2.00 -4.61 -16.71
N GLN A 68 -1.13 -4.32 -15.73
CA GLN A 68 0.03 -3.45 -15.88
C GLN A 68 1.31 -4.29 -15.84
N PRO A 69 1.61 -5.13 -16.86
CA PRO A 69 2.71 -6.09 -16.81
C PRO A 69 4.08 -5.40 -16.68
N ALA A 70 4.26 -4.23 -17.30
CA ALA A 70 5.48 -3.45 -17.16
C ALA A 70 5.68 -2.98 -15.73
N ASN A 71 4.61 -2.56 -15.05
CA ASN A 71 4.66 -2.16 -13.65
C ASN A 71 4.98 -3.35 -12.76
N GLN A 72 4.40 -4.52 -13.05
CA GLN A 72 4.72 -5.75 -12.33
C GLN A 72 6.20 -6.13 -12.47
N MET A 73 6.73 -6.19 -13.69
CA MET A 73 8.16 -6.46 -13.94
C MET A 73 9.07 -5.43 -13.26
N LEU A 74 8.67 -4.15 -13.29
CA LEU A 74 9.39 -3.08 -12.62
C LEU A 74 9.37 -3.24 -11.10
N LEU A 75 8.23 -3.60 -10.50
CA LEU A 75 8.10 -3.84 -9.06
C LEU A 75 8.94 -5.06 -8.64
N GLU A 76 8.89 -6.15 -9.40
CA GLU A 76 9.71 -7.35 -9.17
C GLU A 76 11.20 -6.99 -9.15
N GLU A 77 11.67 -6.20 -10.13
CA GLU A 77 13.06 -5.75 -10.16
C GLU A 77 13.39 -4.76 -9.05
N ALA A 78 12.49 -3.82 -8.75
CA ALA A 78 12.65 -2.83 -7.70
C ALA A 78 12.83 -3.48 -6.31
N TYR A 79 12.08 -4.54 -6.03
CA TYR A 79 12.11 -5.23 -4.74
C TYR A 79 13.10 -6.41 -4.66
N ARG A 80 13.71 -6.80 -5.79
CA ARG A 80 14.79 -7.79 -5.82
C ARG A 80 15.96 -7.34 -4.96
N THR A 81 16.56 -8.25 -4.20
CA THR A 81 17.74 -7.96 -3.37
C THR A 81 19.02 -7.97 -4.20
N VAL A 82 19.93 -7.05 -3.86
CA VAL A 82 21.30 -6.98 -4.40
C VAL A 82 22.29 -6.74 -3.26
N SER A 83 23.48 -7.32 -3.36
CA SER A 83 24.57 -7.08 -2.42
C SER A 83 25.36 -5.85 -2.88
N ILE A 84 25.47 -4.84 -2.00
CA ILE A 84 26.18 -3.58 -2.29
C ILE A 84 27.26 -3.38 -1.24
N ARG A 85 28.43 -2.95 -1.71
CA ARG A 85 29.55 -2.61 -0.84
C ARG A 85 29.50 -1.12 -0.48
N GLU A 86 29.45 -0.85 0.81
CA GLU A 86 29.41 0.49 1.40
C GLU A 86 30.63 0.62 2.33
N GLY A 87 31.72 1.18 1.80
CA GLY A 87 33.03 1.18 2.46
C GLY A 87 33.55 -0.25 2.69
N ASP A 88 33.70 -0.62 3.96
CA ASP A 88 34.21 -1.94 4.38
C ASP A 88 33.11 -2.99 4.60
N LYS A 89 31.83 -2.59 4.53
CA LYS A 89 30.70 -3.49 4.79
C LYS A 89 29.98 -3.84 3.50
N VAL A 90 29.60 -5.12 3.36
CA VAL A 90 28.69 -5.58 2.30
C VAL A 90 27.31 -5.74 2.91
N ILE A 91 26.31 -5.05 2.36
CA ILE A 91 24.93 -5.04 2.85
C ILE A 91 24.02 -5.51 1.73
N GLU A 92 23.08 -6.40 2.04
CA GLU A 92 22.03 -6.80 1.12
C GLU A 92 20.79 -5.92 1.30
N LEU A 93 20.30 -5.35 0.20
CA LEU A 93 19.10 -4.53 0.20
C LEU A 93 18.37 -4.56 -1.15
N PRO A 94 17.06 -4.23 -1.18
CA PRO A 94 16.33 -4.12 -2.44
C PRO A 94 16.94 -3.08 -3.39
N VAL A 95 16.87 -3.34 -4.70
CA VAL A 95 17.39 -2.43 -5.75
C VAL A 95 16.85 -1.02 -5.59
N ILE A 96 15.56 -0.85 -5.33
CA ILE A 96 14.95 0.47 -5.15
C ILE A 96 15.60 1.26 -4.01
N LYS A 97 15.89 0.59 -2.89
CA LYS A 97 16.54 1.21 -1.72
C LYS A 97 17.99 1.60 -2.05
N ALA A 98 18.66 0.83 -2.90
CA ALA A 98 20.01 1.12 -3.36
C ALA A 98 20.07 2.38 -4.24
N VAL A 99 19.13 2.47 -5.19
CA VAL A 99 18.99 3.62 -6.09
C VAL A 99 18.69 4.89 -5.28
N PHE A 100 17.78 4.82 -4.30
CA PHE A 100 17.49 5.97 -3.43
C PHE A 100 18.71 6.41 -2.60
N ARG A 101 19.50 5.46 -2.07
CA ARG A 101 20.73 5.80 -1.34
C ARG A 101 21.76 6.49 -2.24
N SER A 102 22.03 5.94 -3.41
CA SER A 102 23.02 6.51 -4.33
C SER A 102 22.55 7.87 -4.86
N MET A 103 21.26 8.04 -5.14
CA MET A 103 20.65 9.32 -5.49
C MET A 103 20.80 10.34 -4.35
N GLY A 104 20.53 9.95 -3.10
CA GLY A 104 20.72 10.80 -1.92
C GLY A 104 22.17 11.26 -1.75
N VAL A 105 23.15 10.36 -1.88
CA VAL A 105 24.58 10.71 -1.85
C VAL A 105 24.95 11.66 -2.99
N SER A 106 24.43 11.45 -4.20
CA SER A 106 24.65 12.33 -5.35
C SER A 106 24.05 13.73 -5.11
N ALA A 107 22.83 13.80 -4.57
CA ALA A 107 22.16 15.05 -4.23
C ALA A 107 22.91 15.83 -3.14
N MET A 108 23.41 15.16 -2.09
CA MET A 108 24.23 15.76 -1.05
C MET A 108 25.56 16.33 -1.58
N LYS A 109 26.10 15.74 -2.64
CA LYS A 109 27.32 16.22 -3.34
C LYS A 109 27.06 17.40 -4.30
N GLY A 110 25.82 17.91 -4.38
CA GLY A 110 25.50 19.10 -5.19
C GLY A 110 25.01 18.81 -6.62
N ASN A 111 24.70 17.55 -6.96
CA ASN A 111 24.11 17.25 -8.27
C ASN A 111 22.68 17.81 -8.33
N ARG A 112 22.50 18.88 -9.10
CA ARG A 112 21.21 19.58 -9.24
C ARG A 112 20.08 18.66 -9.72
N LEU A 113 20.33 17.78 -10.68
CA LEU A 113 19.30 16.86 -11.19
C LEU A 113 18.84 15.91 -10.09
N ALA A 114 19.79 15.32 -9.34
CA ALA A 114 19.47 14.42 -8.23
C ALA A 114 18.72 15.16 -7.09
N GLN A 115 19.08 16.42 -6.81
CA GLN A 115 18.36 17.25 -5.83
C GLN A 115 16.93 17.54 -6.27
N THR A 116 16.72 17.94 -7.53
CA THR A 116 15.38 18.21 -8.08
C THR A 116 14.52 16.95 -8.07
N THR A 117 15.02 15.82 -8.60
CA THR A 117 14.28 14.55 -8.61
C THR A 117 13.92 14.09 -7.21
N MET A 118 14.84 14.19 -6.24
CA MET A 118 14.54 13.82 -4.85
C MET A 118 13.46 14.73 -4.24
N ALA A 119 13.54 16.04 -4.46
CA ALA A 119 12.54 16.99 -3.96
C ALA A 119 11.15 16.74 -4.58
N GLU A 120 11.08 16.41 -5.87
CA GLU A 120 9.84 16.06 -6.55
C GLU A 120 9.22 14.77 -6.03
N LEU A 121 10.03 13.74 -5.78
CA LEU A 121 9.56 12.47 -5.19
C LEU A 121 9.03 12.66 -3.77
N VAL A 122 9.76 13.41 -2.93
CA VAL A 122 9.30 13.73 -1.57
C VAL A 122 7.99 14.52 -1.61
N ARG A 123 7.92 15.56 -2.43
CA ARG A 123 6.69 16.36 -2.60
C ARG A 123 5.52 15.50 -3.08
N GLY A 124 5.76 14.58 -4.01
CA GLY A 124 4.73 13.64 -4.51
C GLY A 124 4.19 12.74 -3.40
N ILE A 125 5.08 12.13 -2.61
CA ILE A 125 4.69 11.26 -1.48
C ILE A 125 3.93 12.05 -0.41
N GLU A 126 4.41 13.24 -0.04
CA GLU A 126 3.75 14.09 0.95
C GLU A 126 2.39 14.60 0.48
N GLU A 127 2.25 14.90 -0.82
CA GLU A 127 0.99 15.31 -1.43
C GLU A 127 0.00 14.15 -1.47
N GLU A 128 0.43 12.96 -1.90
CA GLU A 128 -0.41 11.75 -1.94
C GLU A 128 -0.90 11.37 -0.54
N ASP A 129 -0.02 11.36 0.47
CA ASP A 129 -0.40 11.09 1.86
C ASP A 129 -1.39 12.15 2.39
N ARG A 130 -1.16 13.43 2.08
CA ARG A 130 -2.08 14.52 2.47
C ARG A 130 -3.43 14.40 1.79
N GLN A 131 -3.47 14.07 0.51
CA GLN A 131 -4.71 13.87 -0.24
C GLN A 131 -5.50 12.67 0.28
N LEU A 132 -4.83 11.55 0.54
CA LEU A 132 -5.45 10.36 1.10
C LEU A 132 -6.03 10.66 2.49
N ARG A 133 -5.25 11.31 3.36
CA ARG A 133 -5.70 11.72 4.70
C ARG A 133 -6.87 12.70 4.65
N SER A 134 -6.80 13.73 3.81
CA SER A 134 -7.89 14.70 3.64
C SER A 134 -9.16 14.01 3.14
N SER A 135 -9.07 13.19 2.09
CA SER A 135 -10.22 12.48 1.52
C SER A 135 -10.88 11.56 2.56
N TYR A 136 -10.07 10.84 3.33
CA TYR A 136 -10.56 9.98 4.39
C TYR A 136 -11.23 10.78 5.52
N PHE A 137 -10.59 11.88 5.95
CA PHE A 137 -11.11 12.77 6.96
C PHE A 137 -12.44 13.43 6.54
N ASP A 138 -12.53 13.92 5.30
CA ASP A 138 -13.74 14.54 4.75
C ASP A 138 -14.90 13.54 4.75
N THR A 139 -14.65 12.32 4.28
CA THR A 139 -15.65 11.23 4.29
C THR A 139 -16.14 10.93 5.71
N ALA A 140 -15.23 10.90 6.69
CA ALA A 140 -15.59 10.66 8.09
C ALA A 140 -16.37 11.84 8.70
N CYS A 141 -16.04 13.08 8.34
CA CYS A 141 -16.77 14.28 8.77
C CYS A 141 -18.21 14.29 8.23
N GLU A 142 -18.38 14.00 6.93
CA GLU A 142 -19.68 13.89 6.30
C GLU A 142 -20.52 12.78 6.94
N TYR A 143 -19.92 11.61 7.16
CA TYR A 143 -20.56 10.49 7.83
C TYR A 143 -21.04 10.86 9.24
N LYS A 144 -20.14 11.41 10.07
CA LYS A 144 -20.43 11.76 11.46
C LYS A 144 -21.54 12.82 11.53
N THR A 145 -21.37 13.91 10.79
CA THR A 145 -22.33 15.02 10.77
C THR A 145 -23.69 14.57 10.25
N GLY A 146 -23.72 13.77 9.19
CA GLY A 146 -24.96 13.26 8.60
C GLY A 146 -25.75 12.38 9.57
N TRP A 147 -25.08 11.45 10.27
CA TRP A 147 -25.74 10.58 11.24
C TRP A 147 -26.15 11.31 12.53
N GLU A 148 -25.35 12.24 13.04
CA GLU A 148 -25.74 13.08 14.18
C GLU A 148 -27.04 13.83 13.89
N GLN A 149 -27.16 14.43 12.69
CA GLN A 149 -28.37 15.11 12.25
C GLN A 149 -29.57 14.15 12.13
N ALA A 150 -29.36 12.97 11.56
CA ALA A 150 -30.42 11.97 11.41
C ALA A 150 -30.93 11.44 12.77
N ILE A 151 -30.03 11.20 13.72
CA ILE A 151 -30.38 10.77 15.08
C ILE A 151 -31.16 11.89 15.80
N GLU A 152 -30.67 13.12 15.74
CA GLU A 152 -31.33 14.28 16.34
C GLU A 152 -32.72 14.52 15.73
N GLN A 153 -32.86 14.34 14.42
CA GLN A 153 -34.15 14.43 13.75
C GLN A 153 -35.11 13.33 14.22
N ALA A 154 -34.65 12.08 14.32
CA ALA A 154 -35.45 10.98 14.82
C ALA A 154 -35.94 11.25 16.26
N ARG A 155 -35.05 11.74 17.14
CA ARG A 155 -35.39 12.16 18.51
C ARG A 155 -36.48 13.23 18.54
N ARG A 156 -36.33 14.29 17.74
CA ARG A 156 -37.31 15.40 17.67
C ARG A 156 -38.69 14.94 17.21
N HIS A 157 -38.76 13.96 16.33
CA HIS A 157 -40.00 13.44 15.78
C HIS A 157 -40.55 12.22 16.54
N GLY A 158 -39.90 11.78 17.62
CA GLY A 158 -40.31 10.60 18.38
C GLY A 158 -40.23 9.29 17.57
N LEU A 159 -39.37 9.25 16.56
CA LEU A 159 -39.12 8.07 15.74
C LEU A 159 -38.03 7.21 16.40
N PRO A 160 -37.98 5.89 16.11
CA PRO A 160 -36.91 5.03 16.60
C PRO A 160 -35.55 5.55 16.13
N GLU A 161 -34.61 5.72 17.08
CA GLU A 161 -33.27 6.21 16.77
C GLU A 161 -32.52 5.21 15.88
N PRO A 162 -31.95 5.66 14.75
CA PRO A 162 -31.13 4.80 13.92
C PRO A 162 -29.85 4.41 14.68
N THR A 163 -29.40 3.17 14.50
CA THR A 163 -28.18 2.64 15.12
C THR A 163 -27.13 2.30 14.06
N PRO A 164 -26.58 3.31 13.36
CA PRO A 164 -25.61 3.09 12.30
C PRO A 164 -24.34 2.42 12.84
N VAL A 165 -23.62 1.76 11.94
CA VAL A 165 -22.35 1.11 12.22
C VAL A 165 -21.33 1.66 11.20
N PRO A 166 -20.26 2.34 11.65
CA PRO A 166 -19.99 2.77 13.04
C PRO A 166 -21.00 3.80 13.59
N HIS A 167 -21.15 3.91 14.92
CA HIS A 167 -21.96 4.99 15.48
C HIS A 167 -21.20 6.33 15.36
N PRO A 168 -21.87 7.47 15.10
CA PRO A 168 -21.18 8.76 14.95
C PRO A 168 -20.33 9.17 16.16
N ASP A 169 -20.78 8.90 17.39
CA ASP A 169 -20.00 9.15 18.61
C ASP A 169 -18.70 8.34 18.69
N ASP A 170 -18.63 7.19 18.02
CA ASP A 170 -17.43 6.36 17.99
C ASP A 170 -16.42 6.87 16.95
N VAL A 171 -16.81 7.80 16.08
CA VAL A 171 -15.94 8.41 15.07
C VAL A 171 -15.26 9.64 15.68
N ILE A 172 -13.99 9.52 16.02
CA ILE A 172 -13.19 10.58 16.64
C ILE A 172 -12.37 11.29 15.57
N LEU A 173 -12.59 12.59 15.43
CA LEU A 173 -11.97 13.43 14.40
C LEU A 173 -10.91 14.34 15.03
N ASP A 174 -9.65 14.18 14.66
CA ASP A 174 -8.59 15.15 14.97
C ASP A 174 -8.49 16.15 13.81
N ILE A 175 -9.11 17.32 14.01
CA ILE A 175 -9.18 18.40 13.02
C ILE A 175 -7.79 18.98 12.71
N ARG A 176 -6.85 18.94 13.67
CA ARG A 176 -5.52 19.55 13.48
C ARG A 176 -4.62 18.65 12.63
N ARG A 177 -4.80 17.34 12.74
CA ARG A 177 -3.98 16.34 12.04
C ARG A 177 -4.65 15.73 10.82
N ALA A 178 -5.94 16.01 10.61
CA ALA A 178 -6.79 15.31 9.65
C ALA A 178 -6.73 13.78 9.85
N GLU A 179 -6.76 13.36 11.13
CA GLU A 179 -6.75 11.95 11.52
C GLU A 179 -8.13 11.52 12.00
N VAL A 180 -8.50 10.27 11.70
CA VAL A 180 -9.77 9.67 12.10
C VAL A 180 -9.46 8.42 12.92
N ARG A 181 -10.09 8.30 14.09
CA ARG A 181 -10.00 7.13 14.96
C ARG A 181 -11.40 6.61 15.26
N TYR A 182 -11.53 5.29 15.41
CA TYR A 182 -12.78 4.64 15.78
C TYR A 182 -12.67 4.03 17.17
N GLU A 183 -13.62 4.38 18.03
CA GLU A 183 -13.76 3.89 19.41
C GLU A 183 -14.90 2.89 19.56
N GLY A 184 -15.30 2.26 18.45
CA GLY A 184 -16.40 1.32 18.41
C GLY A 184 -16.34 0.42 17.19
N PRO A 185 -17.31 -0.48 17.03
CA PRO A 185 -17.33 -1.42 15.92
C PRO A 185 -17.52 -0.68 14.60
N ILE A 186 -16.72 -1.03 13.60
CA ILE A 186 -16.77 -0.43 12.26
C ILE A 186 -17.62 -1.31 11.32
N THR A 187 -17.64 -2.62 11.58
CA THR A 187 -18.43 -3.58 10.81
C THR A 187 -19.57 -4.21 11.62
N LEU A 188 -20.57 -4.74 10.93
CA LEU A 188 -21.68 -5.47 11.57
C LEU A 188 -21.20 -6.73 12.31
N GLU A 189 -20.16 -7.39 11.82
CA GLU A 189 -19.58 -8.58 12.48
C GLU A 189 -18.86 -8.19 13.77
N GLU A 190 -18.07 -7.12 13.73
CA GLU A 190 -17.44 -6.55 14.92
C GLU A 190 -18.49 -6.12 15.93
N LYS A 191 -19.58 -5.47 15.49
CA LYS A 191 -20.68 -5.06 16.38
C LYS A 191 -21.27 -6.24 17.13
N LYS A 192 -21.56 -7.37 16.47
CA LYS A 192 -22.06 -8.58 17.15
C LYS A 192 -21.09 -9.11 18.21
N ARG A 193 -19.78 -9.05 17.94
CA ARG A 193 -18.76 -9.46 18.92
C ARG A 193 -18.68 -8.46 20.07
N TRP A 194 -18.77 -7.17 19.77
CA TRP A 194 -18.76 -6.08 20.72
C TRP A 194 -19.96 -6.16 21.66
N ASP A 195 -21.16 -6.34 21.13
CA ASP A 195 -22.40 -6.47 21.90
C ASP A 195 -22.33 -7.65 22.86
N ARG A 196 -21.88 -8.82 22.40
CA ARG A 196 -21.66 -9.99 23.28
C ARG A 196 -20.64 -9.74 24.40
N MET A 197 -19.60 -8.96 24.12
CA MET A 197 -18.62 -8.60 25.15
C MET A 197 -19.23 -7.64 26.18
N LEU A 198 -20.07 -6.69 25.76
CA LEU A 198 -20.79 -5.80 26.67
C LEU A 198 -21.83 -6.54 27.51
N GLU A 199 -22.55 -7.49 26.90
CA GLU A 199 -23.46 -8.41 27.60
C GLU A 199 -22.70 -9.21 28.67
N PHE A 200 -21.58 -9.84 28.29
CA PHE A 200 -20.75 -10.58 29.24
C PHE A 200 -20.24 -9.70 30.37
N ARG A 201 -19.84 -8.45 30.10
CA ARG A 201 -19.47 -7.50 31.17
C ARG A 201 -20.63 -7.24 32.12
N ASP A 202 -21.84 -7.08 31.60
CA ASP A 202 -23.03 -6.83 32.42
C ASP A 202 -23.37 -8.07 33.27
N GLU A 203 -23.23 -9.29 32.74
CA GLU A 203 -23.32 -10.53 33.52
C GLU A 203 -22.26 -10.59 34.64
N GLN A 204 -21.03 -10.14 34.37
CA GLN A 204 -19.97 -10.06 35.37
C GLN A 204 -20.30 -9.08 36.51
N GLN A 205 -21.06 -8.00 36.24
CA GLN A 205 -21.58 -7.13 37.30
C GLN A 205 -22.56 -7.88 38.22
N GLU A 206 -23.43 -8.71 37.66
CA GLU A 206 -24.36 -9.52 38.44
C GLU A 206 -23.62 -10.52 39.33
N GLU A 207 -22.56 -11.14 38.80
CA GLU A 207 -21.71 -12.07 39.54
C GLU A 207 -20.98 -11.37 40.71
N VAL A 208 -20.45 -10.16 40.49
CA VAL A 208 -19.86 -9.33 41.55
C VAL A 208 -20.89 -9.02 42.64
N SER A 209 -22.10 -8.63 42.26
CA SER A 209 -23.19 -8.35 43.20
C SER A 209 -23.63 -9.59 43.97
N TYR A 210 -23.67 -10.76 43.31
CA TYR A 210 -23.99 -12.04 43.92
C TYR A 210 -23.01 -12.39 45.04
N PHE A 211 -21.70 -12.37 44.75
CA PHE A 211 -20.69 -12.69 45.76
C PHE A 211 -20.60 -11.63 46.87
N ALA A 212 -20.78 -10.35 46.54
CA ALA A 212 -20.81 -9.28 47.54
C ALA A 212 -21.97 -9.46 48.53
N ASN A 213 -23.18 -9.75 48.03
CA ASN A 213 -24.35 -9.98 48.88
C ASN A 213 -24.21 -11.28 49.67
N GLY A 214 -23.73 -12.36 49.04
CA GLY A 214 -23.46 -13.62 49.73
C GLY A 214 -22.44 -13.47 50.87
N TYR A 215 -21.38 -12.68 50.66
CA TYR A 215 -20.41 -12.36 51.71
C TYR A 215 -21.05 -11.57 52.86
N ARG A 216 -21.83 -10.52 52.56
CA ARG A 216 -22.54 -9.71 53.57
C ARG A 216 -23.50 -10.56 54.40
N ASP A 217 -24.29 -11.42 53.76
CA ASP A 217 -25.24 -12.31 54.42
C ASP A 217 -24.53 -13.36 55.28
N ALA A 218 -23.45 -13.97 54.78
CA ALA A 218 -22.61 -14.91 55.52
C ALA A 218 -21.95 -14.26 56.75
N LYS A 219 -21.45 -13.01 56.60
CA LYS A 219 -20.86 -12.24 57.70
C LYS A 219 -21.91 -11.97 58.78
N LYS A 220 -23.11 -11.52 58.37
CA LYS A 220 -24.25 -11.27 59.27
C LYS A 220 -24.71 -12.54 59.99
N ALA A 221 -24.70 -13.67 59.31
CA ALA A 221 -25.04 -14.98 59.88
C ALA A 221 -23.93 -15.58 60.76
N LYS A 222 -22.76 -14.93 60.86
CA LYS A 222 -21.57 -15.45 61.57
C LYS A 222 -21.18 -16.85 61.07
N ALA A 223 -21.18 -16.99 59.75
CA ALA A 223 -20.80 -18.24 59.10
C ALA A 223 -19.32 -18.60 59.33
N ASP A 224 -18.96 -19.82 58.97
CA ASP A 224 -17.60 -20.36 59.06
C ASP A 224 -16.57 -19.44 58.37
N PRO A 225 -15.44 -19.10 59.02
CA PRO A 225 -14.36 -18.32 58.41
C PRO A 225 -13.91 -18.82 57.03
N ASP A 226 -13.86 -20.14 56.81
CA ASP A 226 -13.45 -20.72 55.53
C ASP A 226 -14.43 -20.35 54.39
N LEU A 227 -15.73 -20.26 54.70
CA LEU A 227 -16.75 -19.83 53.74
C LEU A 227 -16.61 -18.34 53.40
N LEU A 228 -16.31 -17.50 54.41
CA LEU A 228 -16.09 -16.07 54.20
C LEU A 228 -14.87 -15.82 53.32
N GLU A 229 -13.76 -16.53 53.56
CA GLU A 229 -12.55 -16.43 52.74
C GLU A 229 -12.81 -16.89 51.29
N ALA A 230 -13.56 -17.98 51.10
CA ALA A 230 -13.92 -18.45 49.77
C ALA A 230 -14.76 -17.41 49.01
N LEU A 231 -15.82 -16.87 49.63
CA LEU A 231 -16.69 -15.85 49.03
C LEU A 231 -15.92 -14.57 48.72
N GLU A 232 -15.04 -14.13 49.63
CA GLU A 232 -14.16 -12.99 49.40
C GLU A 232 -13.22 -13.23 48.21
N GLY A 233 -12.62 -14.42 48.12
CA GLY A 233 -11.75 -14.80 47.01
C GLY A 233 -12.48 -14.82 45.67
N HIS A 234 -13.72 -15.32 45.63
CA HIS A 234 -14.57 -15.26 44.44
C HIS A 234 -14.93 -13.83 44.07
N TRP A 235 -15.37 -13.01 45.04
CA TRP A 235 -15.70 -11.61 44.83
C TRP A 235 -14.52 -10.82 44.24
N LYS A 236 -13.30 -10.98 44.80
CA LYS A 236 -12.07 -10.37 44.28
C LYS A 236 -11.79 -10.77 42.83
N ARG A 237 -11.95 -12.05 42.48
CA ARG A 237 -11.75 -12.55 41.12
C ARG A 237 -12.75 -11.98 40.14
N SER A 238 -14.03 -11.92 40.50
CA SER A 238 -15.09 -11.36 39.64
C SER A 238 -14.89 -9.86 39.40
N VAL A 239 -14.48 -9.10 40.43
CA VAL A 239 -14.11 -7.67 40.27
C VAL A 239 -12.95 -7.51 39.28
N ALA A 240 -11.89 -8.31 39.43
CA ALA A 240 -10.73 -8.25 38.52
C ALA A 240 -11.09 -8.64 37.07
N LEU A 241 -12.02 -9.58 36.89
CA LEU A 241 -12.50 -9.96 35.57
C LEU A 241 -13.35 -8.84 34.94
N TYR A 242 -14.25 -8.21 35.71
CA TYR A 242 -15.00 -7.05 35.26
C TYR A 242 -14.08 -5.92 34.81
N ASP A 243 -13.09 -5.54 35.65
CA ASP A 243 -12.14 -4.48 35.35
C ASP A 243 -11.34 -4.79 34.06
N ARG A 244 -10.91 -6.04 33.87
CA ARG A 244 -10.22 -6.48 32.63
C ARG A 244 -11.07 -6.28 31.36
N ILE A 245 -12.39 -6.43 31.46
CA ILE A 245 -13.29 -6.26 30.32
C ILE A 245 -13.66 -4.79 30.13
N ASN A 246 -13.93 -4.07 31.23
CA ASN A 246 -14.48 -2.73 31.20
C ASN A 246 -13.42 -1.64 31.00
N ASP A 247 -12.24 -1.75 31.62
CA ASP A 247 -11.22 -0.70 31.60
C ASP A 247 -10.66 -0.39 30.20
N PRO A 248 -10.46 -1.36 29.29
CA PRO A 248 -10.04 -1.08 27.93
C PRO A 248 -11.12 -0.45 27.05
N LEU A 249 -12.39 -0.44 27.49
CA LEU A 249 -13.48 0.10 26.69
C LEU A 249 -13.38 1.63 26.61
N PRO A 250 -13.82 2.23 25.49
CA PRO A 250 -13.96 3.67 25.38
C PRO A 250 -15.03 4.22 26.33
N ASP A 251 -14.96 5.53 26.63
CA ASP A 251 -15.78 6.19 27.65
C ASP A 251 -17.27 5.94 27.47
N ARG A 252 -17.74 5.98 26.23
CA ARG A 252 -19.15 5.72 25.87
C ARG A 252 -19.65 4.35 26.32
N TYR A 253 -18.76 3.36 26.35
CA TYR A 253 -19.10 1.98 26.67
C TYR A 253 -18.78 1.63 28.11
N ARG A 254 -17.87 2.33 28.79
CA ARG A 254 -17.50 2.04 30.18
C ARG A 254 -18.70 2.21 31.12
N LYS A 255 -18.86 1.25 32.03
CA LYS A 255 -19.82 1.33 33.14
C LYS A 255 -19.08 1.37 34.48
N ARG A 256 -19.73 1.99 35.47
CA ARG A 256 -19.24 1.98 36.86
C ARG A 256 -19.60 0.64 37.49
N LEU A 257 -18.62 -0.01 38.10
CA LEU A 257 -18.84 -1.24 38.87
C LEU A 257 -19.53 -0.94 40.21
N GLU A 258 -20.64 -1.61 40.46
CA GLU A 258 -21.34 -1.66 41.74
C GLU A 258 -20.81 -2.79 42.61
N ASN A 259 -20.97 -2.67 43.94
CA ASN A 259 -20.52 -3.68 44.91
C ASN A 259 -19.04 -4.06 44.74
N ARG A 260 -18.19 -3.08 44.44
CA ARG A 260 -16.74 -3.30 44.32
C ARG A 260 -16.18 -3.75 45.67
N PHE A 261 -15.25 -4.70 45.62
CA PHE A 261 -14.49 -5.13 46.79
C PHE A 261 -13.55 -4.00 47.24
N TYR A 262 -13.66 -3.57 48.50
CA TYR A 262 -12.70 -2.65 49.12
C TYR A 262 -12.19 -3.28 50.42
N HIS A 263 -10.87 -3.27 50.63
CA HIS A 263 -10.24 -3.81 51.84
C HIS A 263 -10.84 -3.24 53.15
N GLY A 264 -11.38 -2.01 53.14
CA GLY A 264 -11.96 -1.35 54.32
C GLY A 264 -13.48 -1.49 54.50
N ILE A 265 -14.22 -2.16 53.59
CA ILE A 265 -15.65 -2.45 53.82
C ILE A 265 -15.83 -3.54 54.87
N ILE A 266 -14.83 -4.40 55.03
CA ILE A 266 -14.83 -5.44 56.05
C ILE A 266 -14.86 -4.82 57.45
N ASP A 267 -14.27 -3.64 57.66
CA ASP A 267 -14.17 -3.00 58.98
C ASP A 267 -15.27 -1.93 59.24
N ALA A 268 -15.85 -1.33 58.20
CA ALA A 268 -16.76 -0.18 58.35
C ALA A 268 -18.19 -0.55 58.80
N GLU A 269 -18.59 -1.82 58.70
CA GLU A 269 -19.89 -2.30 59.20
C GLU A 269 -19.82 -2.85 60.65
N ASP A 270 -18.62 -2.96 61.23
CA ASP A 270 -18.43 -3.43 62.62
C ASP A 270 -18.51 -2.29 63.66
N GLU A 271 -18.80 -1.05 63.24
CA GLU A 271 -18.95 0.14 64.09
C GLU A 271 -20.40 0.67 64.23
N LYS A 272 -21.43 -0.12 63.93
CA LYS A 272 -22.85 0.26 64.20
C LYS A 272 -23.63 -0.77 65.00
#